data_AF-A0A2V6JFZ6-F1
#
_entry.id   AF-A0A2V6JFZ6-F1
#
_cell.length_a   1.000
_cell.length_b   1.000
_cell.length_c   1.000
_cell.angle_alpha   90.00
_cell.angle_beta   90.00
_cell.angle_gamma   90.00
#
_symmetry.space_group_name_H-M   'P 1'
#
loop_
_entity.id
_entity.type
_entity.pdbx_description
1 polymer ?
#
loop_
_entity_poly.entity_id
_entity_poly.type
_entity_poly.pdbx_seq_one_letter_code
_entity_poly.pdbx_strand_id
1 'polypeptide(L)'
;MPCHQSARDSQQRAIENRSREFVDAGNFGKRECDFGFAIPDPTLASQVSGPWSVVRDRLKMFATIYLPHFYLQAAMRYHPKLRAQPVALIDTAESKVSIIQLNELAEKAGVAKRMTPSQALARCLQVAIRTRERAQENVIDEILLQHAFMLSPFVEATGPGICTVQFTDNRDLTAKLSRIIAKLAKCEIQAQAGIASLPDTSFLAAHLARPVLQIDEPKEFLAPLPTETLAIA
;
A
#
# COMPACT_ATOMS: atom_id res chain seq x y z
N MET A 1 52.32 47.98 28.49
CA MET A 1 53.53 47.19 28.80
C MET A 1 53.42 46.73 30.24
N PRO A 2 53.55 45.43 30.59
CA PRO A 2 53.77 44.21 29.77
C PRO A 2 52.46 43.42 29.59
N CYS A 3 52.11 42.80 28.45
CA CYS A 3 52.75 41.74 27.66
C CYS A 3 52.85 40.40 28.39
N HIS A 4 51.90 39.50 28.15
CA HIS A 4 52.17 38.08 27.86
C HIS A 4 50.97 37.44 27.15
N GLN A 5 51.22 37.04 25.91
CA GLN A 5 50.41 36.18 25.07
C GLN A 5 50.38 34.76 25.64
N SER A 6 49.26 34.03 25.50
CA SER A 6 49.36 32.64 25.09
C SER A 6 48.23 32.28 24.14
N ALA A 7 48.66 31.87 22.96
CA ALA A 7 47.84 31.33 21.89
C ALA A 7 47.19 30.02 22.34
N ARG A 8 45.92 29.82 21.99
CA ARG A 8 45.34 28.48 21.92
C ARG A 8 44.98 28.21 20.47
N ASP A 9 45.74 27.28 19.92
CA ASP A 9 45.61 26.70 18.58
C ASP A 9 44.19 26.24 18.29
N SER A 10 43.64 26.79 17.22
CA SER A 10 42.48 26.26 16.53
C SER A 10 42.93 25.08 15.67
N GLN A 11 43.04 23.88 16.24
CA GLN A 11 43.21 22.67 15.43
C GLN A 11 41.86 22.24 14.85
N GLN A 12 41.57 22.72 13.64
CA GLN A 12 40.62 22.09 12.73
C GLN A 12 41.13 20.70 12.36
N ARG A 13 40.55 19.65 12.96
CA ARG A 13 40.68 18.29 12.44
C ARG A 13 39.74 18.13 11.25
N ALA A 14 40.34 18.08 10.07
CA ALA A 14 39.72 17.54 8.86
C ALA A 14 39.28 16.10 9.13
N ILE A 15 38.00 15.80 8.93
CA ILE A 15 37.51 14.43 8.85
C ILE A 15 37.75 13.99 7.41
N GLU A 16 38.80 13.21 7.22
CA GLU A 16 39.09 12.53 5.96
C GLU A 16 37.91 11.61 5.57
N ASN A 17 37.40 11.84 4.37
CA ASN A 17 36.48 10.96 3.66
C ASN A 17 37.13 9.58 3.47
N ARG A 18 36.66 8.58 4.23
CA ARG A 18 37.03 7.19 4.01
C ARG A 18 36.13 6.60 2.93
N SER A 19 36.65 6.58 1.71
CA SER A 19 36.14 5.84 0.56
C SER A 19 35.82 4.39 0.97
N ARG A 20 34.57 3.96 0.78
CA ARG A 20 34.22 2.54 0.87
C ARG A 20 34.68 1.87 -0.43
N GLU A 21 35.70 1.05 -0.29
CA GLU A 21 36.14 0.10 -1.31
C GLU A 21 34.99 -0.84 -1.67
N PHE A 22 34.76 -0.95 -2.98
CA PHE A 22 33.95 -1.98 -3.62
C PHE A 22 34.53 -3.35 -3.24
N VAL A 23 33.71 -4.21 -2.65
CA VAL A 23 34.06 -5.61 -2.45
C VAL A 23 33.59 -6.38 -3.68
N ASP A 24 34.57 -7.00 -4.31
CA ASP A 24 34.54 -7.67 -5.60
C ASP A 24 33.63 -8.91 -5.64
N ALA A 25 33.10 -9.16 -6.83
CA ALA A 25 32.15 -10.23 -7.12
C ALA A 25 32.84 -11.61 -7.05
N GLY A 26 32.43 -12.40 -6.06
CA GLY A 26 32.82 -13.80 -5.92
C GLY A 26 32.37 -14.63 -7.12
N ASN A 27 33.36 -15.02 -7.92
CA ASN A 27 33.37 -15.98 -9.01
C ASN A 27 32.68 -17.31 -8.62
N PHE A 28 31.50 -17.60 -9.19
CA PHE A 28 30.86 -18.92 -9.09
C PHE A 28 30.93 -19.62 -10.45
N GLY A 29 31.68 -20.72 -10.45
CA GLY A 29 32.16 -21.41 -11.65
C GLY A 29 31.07 -21.96 -12.55
N LYS A 30 31.40 -21.92 -13.84
CA LYS A 30 30.78 -22.69 -14.92
C LYS A 30 30.64 -24.16 -14.52
N ARG A 31 29.42 -24.68 -14.53
CA ARG A 31 29.16 -26.09 -14.76
C ARG A 31 28.30 -26.17 -16.01
N GLU A 32 28.90 -26.70 -17.07
CA GLU A 32 28.21 -27.18 -18.26
C GLU A 32 27.25 -28.30 -17.82
N CYS A 33 25.98 -28.12 -18.12
CA CYS A 33 24.98 -29.18 -18.09
C CYS A 33 24.50 -29.34 -19.53
N ASP A 34 25.09 -30.30 -20.25
CA ASP A 34 24.57 -30.81 -21.50
C ASP A 34 23.23 -31.51 -21.23
N PHE A 35 22.12 -30.79 -21.43
CA PHE A 35 20.81 -31.38 -21.62
C PHE A 35 20.33 -31.01 -23.02
N GLY A 36 20.58 -31.91 -23.96
CA GLY A 36 20.01 -31.85 -25.30
C GLY A 36 18.48 -31.94 -25.22
N PHE A 37 17.81 -30.78 -25.29
CA PHE A 37 16.40 -30.72 -25.62
C PHE A 37 16.27 -30.64 -27.13
N ALA A 38 15.83 -31.75 -27.73
CA ALA A 38 15.33 -31.76 -29.09
C ALA A 38 14.14 -30.78 -29.16
N ILE A 39 14.24 -29.78 -30.04
CA ILE A 39 13.15 -28.87 -30.38
C ILE A 39 12.06 -29.69 -31.09
N PRO A 40 10.81 -29.77 -30.58
CA PRO A 40 9.72 -30.25 -31.40
C PRO A 40 9.31 -29.14 -32.38
N ASP A 41 9.21 -29.55 -33.64
CA ASP A 41 8.68 -28.86 -34.81
C ASP A 41 7.46 -27.95 -34.50
N PRO A 42 7.45 -26.66 -34.92
CA PRO A 42 6.39 -25.70 -34.57
C PRO A 42 5.06 -25.91 -35.31
N THR A 43 4.86 -27.02 -36.03
CA THR A 43 3.75 -27.15 -36.99
C THR A 43 2.53 -27.93 -36.48
N LEU A 44 2.23 -27.87 -35.18
CA LEU A 44 1.04 -28.56 -34.60
C LEU A 44 0.43 -27.87 -33.36
N ALA A 45 0.39 -26.54 -33.34
CA ALA A 45 -0.17 -25.75 -32.23
C ALA A 45 -1.40 -24.91 -32.63
N SER A 46 -2.33 -25.44 -33.44
CA SER A 46 -3.55 -24.69 -33.81
C SER A 46 -4.88 -25.37 -33.49
N GLN A 47 -4.92 -26.52 -32.80
CA GLN A 47 -6.18 -27.26 -32.61
C GLN A 47 -6.36 -27.88 -31.22
N VAL A 48 -6.22 -27.11 -30.14
CA VAL A 48 -6.91 -27.43 -28.86
C VAL A 48 -7.32 -26.14 -28.13
N SER A 49 -8.23 -25.37 -28.73
CA SER A 49 -9.02 -24.35 -28.02
C SER A 49 -10.31 -25.00 -27.52
N GLY A 50 -10.20 -25.88 -26.51
CA GLY A 50 -11.36 -26.46 -25.83
C GLY A 50 -11.92 -25.53 -24.73
N PRO A 51 -13.14 -25.75 -24.23
CA PRO A 51 -13.83 -24.92 -23.21
C PRO A 51 -13.12 -24.81 -21.85
N TRP A 52 -11.98 -25.45 -21.66
CA TRP A 52 -11.34 -25.67 -20.35
C TRP A 52 -10.70 -24.42 -19.76
N SER A 53 -10.33 -23.44 -20.57
CA SER A 53 -9.86 -22.13 -20.11
C SER A 53 -10.98 -21.33 -19.43
N VAL A 54 -12.19 -21.36 -19.99
CA VAL A 54 -13.38 -20.66 -19.46
C VAL A 54 -13.91 -21.29 -18.17
N VAL A 55 -13.80 -22.62 -18.03
CA VAL A 55 -14.22 -23.32 -16.80
C VAL A 55 -13.24 -23.11 -15.64
N ARG A 56 -11.93 -23.00 -15.91
CA ARG A 56 -10.91 -22.74 -14.88
C ARG A 56 -10.94 -21.32 -14.33
N ASP A 57 -11.31 -20.33 -15.13
CA ASP A 57 -11.43 -18.94 -14.66
C ASP A 57 -12.59 -18.76 -13.68
N ARG A 58 -13.65 -19.59 -13.77
CA ARG A 58 -14.78 -19.57 -12.83
C ARG A 58 -14.47 -20.10 -11.43
N LEU A 59 -13.30 -20.71 -11.20
CA LEU A 59 -12.90 -21.22 -9.88
C LEU A 59 -11.92 -20.30 -9.16
N LYS A 60 -11.48 -19.21 -9.78
CA LYS A 60 -10.56 -18.25 -9.15
C LYS A 60 -11.35 -17.31 -8.25
N MET A 61 -10.91 -17.18 -7.01
CA MET A 61 -11.35 -16.09 -6.15
C MET A 61 -10.23 -15.06 -6.00
N PHE A 62 -10.64 -13.83 -5.79
CA PHE A 62 -9.78 -12.69 -5.58
C PHE A 62 -10.09 -12.11 -4.20
N ALA A 63 -9.07 -11.59 -3.54
CA ALA A 63 -9.25 -10.72 -2.40
C ALA A 63 -8.47 -9.43 -2.59
N THR A 64 -9.12 -8.29 -2.39
CA THR A 64 -8.45 -6.99 -2.36
C THR A 64 -8.31 -6.55 -0.91
N ILE A 65 -7.08 -6.31 -0.48
CA ILE A 65 -6.75 -5.66 0.80
C ILE A 65 -6.63 -4.17 0.52
N TYR A 66 -7.35 -3.36 1.30
CA TYR A 66 -7.44 -1.92 1.16
C TYR A 66 -7.13 -1.22 2.49
N LEU A 67 -6.26 -0.22 2.44
CA LEU A 67 -5.89 0.64 3.57
C LEU A 67 -6.65 1.98 3.47
N PRO A 68 -7.76 2.16 4.20
CA PRO A 68 -8.52 3.41 4.16
C PRO A 68 -7.67 4.59 4.63
N HIS A 69 -7.75 5.72 3.94
CA HIS A 69 -6.95 6.91 4.28
C HIS A 69 -5.43 6.63 4.31
N PHE A 70 -4.91 5.83 3.37
CA PHE A 70 -3.51 5.40 3.31
C PHE A 70 -2.46 6.47 3.65
N TYR A 71 -2.48 7.63 2.98
CA TYR A 71 -1.48 8.69 3.21
C TYR A 71 -1.60 9.29 4.62
N LEU A 72 -2.82 9.43 5.13
CA LEU A 72 -3.08 9.92 6.48
C LEU A 72 -2.59 8.92 7.53
N GLN A 73 -2.80 7.62 7.30
CA GLN A 73 -2.26 6.57 8.17
C GLN A 73 -0.72 6.63 8.21
N ALA A 74 -0.07 6.79 7.06
CA ALA A 74 1.38 6.94 6.96
C ALA A 74 1.92 8.10 7.82
N ALA A 75 1.33 9.28 7.70
CA ALA A 75 1.73 10.45 8.47
C ALA A 75 1.41 10.34 9.98
N MET A 76 0.37 9.57 10.36
CA MET A 76 -0.08 9.46 11.75
C MET A 76 0.51 8.27 12.50
N ARG A 77 1.12 7.30 11.81
CA ARG A 77 1.48 5.98 12.37
C ARG A 77 2.29 6.06 13.66
N TYR A 78 3.30 6.92 13.71
CA TYR A 78 4.19 7.10 14.86
C TYR A 78 3.77 8.23 15.81
N HIS A 79 2.58 8.79 15.62
CA HIS A 79 2.09 9.94 16.38
C HIS A 79 0.75 9.60 17.05
N PRO A 80 0.74 8.78 18.13
CA PRO A 80 -0.49 8.28 18.74
C PRO A 80 -1.43 9.39 19.22
N LYS A 81 -0.88 10.53 19.65
CA LYS A 81 -1.66 11.72 20.05
C LYS A 81 -2.56 12.23 18.93
N LEU A 82 -2.13 12.11 17.67
CA LEU A 82 -2.88 12.58 16.51
C LEU A 82 -4.19 11.82 16.28
N ARG A 83 -4.32 10.59 16.80
CA ARG A 83 -5.53 9.78 16.62
C ARG A 83 -6.74 10.34 17.35
N ALA A 84 -6.49 11.08 18.44
CA ALA A 84 -7.54 11.64 19.30
C ALA A 84 -7.91 13.10 18.96
N GLN A 85 -7.37 13.66 17.88
CA GLN A 85 -7.60 15.05 17.49
C GLN A 85 -7.96 15.18 16.01
N PRO A 86 -8.59 16.28 15.59
CA PRO A 86 -8.78 16.59 14.18
C PRO A 86 -7.44 16.67 13.43
N VAL A 87 -7.30 15.92 12.35
CA VAL A 87 -6.09 15.92 11.50
C VAL A 87 -6.48 16.06 10.04
N ALA A 88 -5.76 16.91 9.34
CA ALA A 88 -5.83 17.04 7.89
C ALA A 88 -4.43 16.94 7.28
N LEU A 89 -4.35 16.32 6.11
CA LEU A 89 -3.13 16.05 5.37
C LEU A 89 -3.07 16.92 4.10
N ILE A 90 -1.91 17.48 3.83
CA ILE A 90 -1.59 18.26 2.64
C ILE A 90 -0.40 17.66 1.89
N ASP A 91 -0.34 17.86 0.58
CA ASP A 91 0.86 17.61 -0.23
C ASP A 91 1.50 18.96 -0.59
N THR A 92 2.71 19.22 -0.11
CA THR A 92 3.45 20.46 -0.39
C THR A 92 4.13 20.43 -1.75
N ALA A 93 4.16 19.28 -2.43
CA ALA A 93 4.67 19.19 -3.80
C ALA A 93 3.65 19.67 -4.85
N GLU A 94 2.37 19.82 -4.48
CA GLU A 94 1.33 20.35 -5.38
C GLU A 94 1.43 21.87 -5.53
N SER A 95 1.21 22.37 -6.76
CA SER A 95 1.23 23.80 -7.06
C SER A 95 0.18 24.61 -6.28
N LYS A 96 -0.93 23.96 -5.91
CA LYS A 96 -1.98 24.53 -5.05
C LYS A 96 -2.19 23.65 -3.82
N VAL A 97 -1.52 24.00 -2.73
CA VAL A 97 -1.61 23.27 -1.46
C VAL A 97 -3.05 23.27 -0.93
N SER A 98 -3.64 22.09 -0.85
CA SER A 98 -4.98 21.87 -0.31
C SER A 98 -5.04 20.55 0.47
N ILE A 99 -6.09 20.39 1.27
CA ILE A 99 -6.30 19.16 2.04
C ILE A 99 -6.65 18.02 1.09
N ILE A 100 -5.83 16.97 1.10
CA ILE A 100 -6.00 15.77 0.28
C ILE A 100 -6.71 14.64 1.04
N GLN A 101 -6.47 14.53 2.35
CA GLN A 101 -7.10 13.55 3.24
C GLN A 101 -7.28 14.15 4.63
N LEU A 102 -8.25 13.64 5.38
CA LEU A 102 -8.54 14.06 6.75
C LEU A 102 -9.18 12.91 7.52
N ASN A 103 -9.14 12.96 8.84
CA ASN A 103 -9.83 11.97 9.67
C ASN A 103 -11.28 12.40 9.95
N GLU A 104 -12.09 11.46 10.45
CA GLU A 104 -13.48 11.72 10.80
C GLU A 104 -13.66 12.86 11.82
N LEU A 105 -12.69 13.06 12.72
CA LEU A 105 -12.74 14.13 13.71
C LEU A 105 -12.64 15.51 13.04
N ALA A 106 -11.77 15.67 12.05
CA ALA A 106 -11.68 16.89 11.25
C ALA A 106 -12.94 17.10 10.39
N GLU A 107 -13.48 16.02 9.81
CA GLU A 107 -14.70 16.09 9.00
C GLU A 107 -15.90 16.56 9.83
N LYS A 108 -16.09 15.97 11.02
CA LYS A 108 -17.12 16.38 11.98
C LYS A 108 -16.94 17.81 12.48
N ALA A 109 -15.71 18.33 12.50
CA ALA A 109 -15.41 19.72 12.82
C ALA A 109 -15.59 20.68 11.62
N GLY A 110 -16.12 20.20 10.49
CA GLY A 110 -16.44 21.01 9.32
C GLY A 110 -15.25 21.28 8.39
N VAL A 111 -14.12 20.59 8.57
CA VAL A 111 -13.00 20.60 7.63
C VAL A 111 -13.32 19.65 6.48
N ALA A 112 -13.00 20.03 5.25
CA ALA A 112 -13.25 19.21 4.07
C ALA A 112 -12.02 19.13 3.15
N LYS A 113 -11.99 18.09 2.31
CA LYS A 113 -11.03 17.98 1.21
C LYS A 113 -11.10 19.23 0.32
N ARG A 114 -9.98 19.56 -0.32
CA ARG A 114 -9.78 20.73 -1.19
C ARG A 114 -9.81 22.09 -0.49
N MET A 115 -10.07 22.16 0.82
CA MET A 115 -9.83 23.39 1.60
C MET A 115 -8.33 23.68 1.68
N THR A 116 -7.95 24.97 1.67
CA THR A 116 -6.59 25.38 2.04
C THR A 116 -6.36 25.21 3.54
N PRO A 117 -5.11 25.12 4.02
CA PRO A 117 -4.82 25.06 5.45
C PRO A 117 -5.49 26.20 6.24
N SER A 118 -5.47 27.42 5.71
CA SER A 118 -6.11 28.59 6.34
C SER A 118 -7.64 28.44 6.41
N GLN A 119 -8.27 27.90 5.37
CA GLN A 119 -9.72 27.63 5.37
C GLN A 119 -10.09 26.56 6.40
N ALA A 120 -9.28 25.51 6.53
CA ALA A 120 -9.49 24.47 7.52
C ALA A 120 -9.36 24.99 8.95
N LEU A 121 -8.33 25.79 9.23
CA LEU A 121 -8.13 26.45 10.52
C LEU A 121 -9.29 27.39 10.88
N ALA A 122 -9.88 28.06 9.89
CA ALA A 122 -11.08 28.88 10.09
C ALA A 122 -12.32 28.07 10.49
N ARG A 123 -12.40 26.78 10.13
CA ARG A 123 -13.46 25.86 10.58
C ARG A 123 -13.15 25.22 11.93
N CYS A 124 -11.90 24.82 12.12
CA CYS A 124 -11.43 24.17 13.33
C CYS A 124 -10.03 24.66 13.70
N LEU A 125 -9.93 25.54 14.70
CA LEU A 125 -8.63 26.04 15.16
C LEU A 125 -7.70 24.93 15.71
N GLN A 126 -8.28 23.80 16.13
CA GLN A 126 -7.54 22.68 16.73
C GLN A 126 -7.08 21.64 15.70
N VAL A 127 -7.37 21.84 14.40
CA VAL A 127 -6.95 20.90 13.37
C VAL A 127 -5.44 20.88 13.21
N ALA A 128 -4.84 19.69 13.34
CA ALA A 128 -3.44 19.52 13.01
C ALA A 128 -3.27 19.32 11.51
N ILE A 129 -2.54 20.24 10.88
CA ILE A 129 -2.14 20.13 9.48
C ILE A 129 -0.84 19.32 9.41
N ARG A 130 -0.88 18.20 8.68
CA ARG A 130 0.27 17.32 8.44
C ARG A 130 0.63 17.33 6.96
N THR A 131 1.91 17.16 6.67
CA THR A 131 2.40 16.94 5.31
C THR A 131 2.50 15.45 5.05
N ARG A 132 2.39 15.04 3.78
CA ARG A 132 2.69 13.68 3.36
C ARG A 132 4.10 13.24 3.78
N GLU A 133 4.21 12.00 4.22
CA GLU A 133 5.48 11.39 4.62
C GLU A 133 5.78 10.21 3.71
N ARG A 134 6.31 10.49 2.50
CA ARG A 134 6.57 9.47 1.46
C ARG A 134 7.43 8.29 1.91
N ALA A 135 8.39 8.54 2.79
CA ALA A 135 9.18 7.46 3.39
C ALA A 135 8.32 6.48 4.19
N GLN A 136 7.31 6.98 4.93
CA GLN A 136 6.38 6.14 5.69
C GLN A 136 5.34 5.48 4.80
N GLU A 137 4.92 6.14 3.72
CA GLU A 137 4.05 5.55 2.70
C GLU A 137 4.69 4.29 2.12
N ASN A 138 5.96 4.37 1.69
CA ASN A 138 6.70 3.22 1.16
C ASN A 138 6.79 2.07 2.17
N VAL A 139 7.08 2.37 3.44
CA VAL A 139 7.18 1.35 4.50
C VAL A 139 5.83 0.65 4.72
N ILE A 140 4.71 1.40 4.68
CA ILE A 140 3.37 0.79 4.83
C ILE A 140 3.04 -0.09 3.63
N ASP A 141 3.34 0.36 2.40
CA ASP A 141 3.12 -0.43 1.19
C ASP A 141 3.95 -1.72 1.19
N GLU A 142 5.21 -1.68 1.63
CA GLU A 142 6.05 -2.88 1.78
C GLU A 142 5.46 -3.86 2.80
N ILE A 143 4.98 -3.36 3.94
CA ILE A 143 4.32 -4.20 4.96
C ILE A 143 3.05 -4.83 4.39
N LEU A 144 2.23 -4.07 3.67
CA LEU A 144 1.01 -4.57 3.02
C LEU A 144 1.36 -5.69 2.04
N LEU A 145 2.33 -5.46 1.17
CA LEU A 145 2.75 -6.40 0.13
C LEU A 145 3.31 -7.70 0.74
N GLN A 146 4.14 -7.58 1.78
CA GLN A 146 4.63 -8.75 2.54
C GLN A 146 3.49 -9.59 3.09
N HIS A 147 2.46 -8.96 3.67
CA HIS A 147 1.31 -9.67 4.21
C HIS A 147 0.42 -10.28 3.13
N ALA A 148 0.29 -9.63 1.97
CA ALA A 148 -0.42 -10.16 0.83
C ALA A 148 0.25 -11.42 0.27
N PHE A 149 1.58 -11.43 0.16
CA PHE A 149 2.34 -12.61 -0.26
C PHE A 149 2.26 -13.81 0.71
N MET A 150 1.86 -13.59 1.97
CA MET A 150 1.56 -14.70 2.88
C MET A 150 0.29 -15.47 2.50
N LEU A 151 -0.59 -14.88 1.68
CA LEU A 151 -1.86 -15.45 1.27
C LEU A 151 -1.73 -16.28 -0.02
N SER A 152 -0.96 -15.77 -0.98
CA SER A 152 -0.77 -16.37 -2.31
C SER A 152 0.48 -15.78 -2.98
N PRO A 153 1.14 -16.50 -3.90
CA PRO A 153 2.19 -15.92 -4.74
C PRO A 153 1.64 -14.98 -5.84
N PHE A 154 0.33 -15.04 -6.14
CA PHE A 154 -0.30 -14.22 -7.18
C PHE A 154 -0.85 -12.93 -6.58
N VAL A 155 -0.01 -11.91 -6.53
CA VAL A 155 -0.29 -10.63 -5.87
C VAL A 155 0.02 -9.48 -6.80
N GLU A 156 -0.89 -8.50 -6.85
CA GLU A 156 -0.73 -7.27 -7.62
C GLU A 156 -0.92 -6.06 -6.70
N ALA A 157 0.03 -5.12 -6.75
CA ALA A 157 -0.09 -3.82 -6.10
C ALA A 157 -0.81 -2.87 -7.06
N THR A 158 -2.14 -2.76 -6.91
CA THR A 158 -2.99 -2.04 -7.86
C THR A 158 -3.12 -0.54 -7.54
N GLY A 159 -2.55 -0.08 -6.42
CA GLY A 159 -2.49 1.33 -6.06
C GLY A 159 -1.93 1.54 -4.65
N PRO A 160 -1.74 2.80 -4.22
CA PRO A 160 -1.24 3.12 -2.87
C PRO A 160 -2.17 2.56 -1.79
N GLY A 161 -1.64 1.71 -0.91
CA GLY A 161 -2.42 1.02 0.10
C GLY A 161 -3.48 0.04 -0.43
N ILE A 162 -3.36 -0.41 -1.69
CA ILE A 162 -4.28 -1.37 -2.30
C ILE A 162 -3.49 -2.55 -2.87
N CYS A 163 -3.89 -3.76 -2.52
CA CYS A 163 -3.27 -4.97 -3.00
C CYS A 163 -4.33 -6.03 -3.33
N THR A 164 -4.31 -6.55 -4.55
CA THR A 164 -5.22 -7.59 -5.01
C THR A 164 -4.50 -8.93 -5.10
N VAL A 165 -5.11 -9.96 -4.53
CA VAL A 165 -4.55 -11.30 -4.36
C VAL A 165 -5.45 -12.29 -5.08
N GLN A 166 -4.89 -13.08 -5.98
CA GLN A 166 -5.58 -14.17 -6.64
C GLN A 166 -5.33 -15.49 -5.89
N PHE A 167 -6.40 -16.26 -5.65
CA PHE A 167 -6.33 -17.55 -4.98
C PHE A 167 -6.55 -18.70 -5.95
N THR A 168 -5.78 -19.77 -5.74
CA THR A 168 -6.02 -21.09 -6.31
C THR A 168 -6.74 -22.02 -5.33
N ASP A 169 -6.59 -21.77 -4.02
CA ASP A 169 -7.30 -22.45 -2.94
C ASP A 169 -8.16 -21.45 -2.16
N ASN A 170 -9.47 -21.63 -2.26
CA ASN A 170 -10.48 -20.70 -1.75
C ASN A 170 -11.05 -21.13 -0.39
N ARG A 171 -10.47 -22.13 0.27
CA ARG A 171 -10.91 -22.54 1.61
C ARG A 171 -10.56 -21.47 2.63
N ASP A 172 -11.52 -21.17 3.51
CA ASP A 172 -11.37 -20.31 4.68
C ASP A 172 -10.78 -18.91 4.38
N LEU A 173 -11.05 -18.34 3.19
CA LEU A 173 -10.49 -17.05 2.78
C LEU A 173 -10.81 -15.94 3.79
N THR A 174 -12.06 -15.85 4.25
CA THR A 174 -12.48 -14.87 5.25
C THR A 174 -11.66 -14.99 6.54
N ALA A 175 -11.36 -16.20 7.01
CA ALA A 175 -10.54 -16.42 8.20
C ALA A 175 -9.07 -16.06 7.97
N LYS A 176 -8.50 -16.44 6.80
CA LYS A 176 -7.13 -16.08 6.39
C LYS A 176 -6.95 -14.56 6.34
N LEU A 177 -7.88 -13.85 5.70
CA LEU A 177 -7.88 -12.40 5.57
C LEU A 177 -8.08 -11.71 6.92
N SER A 178 -8.99 -12.20 7.75
CA SER A 178 -9.18 -11.67 9.11
C SER A 178 -7.90 -11.76 9.94
N ARG A 179 -7.13 -12.86 9.81
CA ARG A 179 -5.82 -13.02 10.46
C ARG A 179 -4.79 -12.02 9.93
N ILE A 180 -4.77 -11.76 8.62
CA ILE A 180 -3.87 -10.76 8.04
C ILE A 180 -4.24 -9.35 8.52
N ILE A 181 -5.51 -8.98 8.51
CA ILE A 181 -5.96 -7.68 9.03
C ILE A 181 -5.59 -7.51 10.50
N ALA A 182 -5.76 -8.55 11.32
CA ALA A 182 -5.34 -8.52 12.72
C ALA A 182 -3.81 -8.34 12.89
N LYS A 183 -2.99 -8.87 11.97
CA LYS A 183 -1.54 -8.62 11.96
C LYS A 183 -1.21 -7.19 11.56
N LEU A 184 -1.86 -6.65 10.52
CA LEU A 184 -1.69 -5.26 10.10
C LEU A 184 -2.08 -4.29 11.22
N ALA A 185 -3.16 -4.59 11.95
CA ALA A 185 -3.58 -3.80 13.10
C ALA A 185 -2.50 -3.73 14.20
N LYS A 186 -1.76 -4.83 14.46
CA LYS A 186 -0.61 -4.82 15.38
C LYS A 186 0.56 -3.97 14.90
N CYS A 187 0.63 -3.71 13.59
CA CYS A 187 1.59 -2.79 12.99
C CYS A 187 1.08 -1.34 12.94
N GLU A 188 -0.04 -1.04 13.63
CA GLU A 188 -0.72 0.25 13.63
C GLU A 188 -1.25 0.66 12.24
N ILE A 189 -1.64 -0.32 11.42
CA ILE A 189 -2.19 -0.15 10.08
C ILE A 189 -3.64 -0.67 10.07
N GLN A 190 -4.59 0.23 9.81
CA GLN A 190 -5.98 -0.12 9.60
C GLN A 190 -6.16 -0.63 8.16
N ALA A 191 -6.73 -1.83 8.04
CA ALA A 191 -6.97 -2.49 6.78
C ALA A 191 -8.37 -3.09 6.77
N GLN A 192 -8.94 -3.17 5.58
CA GLN A 192 -10.17 -3.91 5.30
C GLN A 192 -9.98 -4.70 4.01
N ALA A 193 -10.80 -5.73 3.81
CA ALA A 193 -10.66 -6.60 2.64
C ALA A 193 -11.99 -7.03 2.05
N GLY A 194 -12.03 -7.10 0.72
CA GLY A 194 -13.13 -7.65 -0.04
C GLY A 194 -12.72 -8.94 -0.71
N ILE A 195 -13.62 -9.91 -0.78
CA ILE A 195 -13.41 -11.20 -1.44
C ILE A 195 -14.51 -11.36 -2.49
N ALA A 196 -14.16 -11.72 -3.72
CA ALA A 196 -15.12 -11.98 -4.79
C ALA A 196 -14.55 -12.88 -5.88
N SER A 197 -15.40 -13.31 -6.82
CA SER A 197 -15.01 -14.07 -8.01
C SER A 197 -14.38 -13.21 -9.12
N LEU A 198 -14.44 -11.88 -9.00
CA LEU A 198 -13.88 -10.92 -9.95
C LEU A 198 -13.02 -9.89 -9.20
N PRO A 199 -11.85 -9.47 -9.74
CA PRO A 199 -10.97 -8.47 -9.12
C PRO A 199 -11.68 -7.14 -8.81
N ASP A 200 -12.44 -6.60 -9.76
CA ASP A 200 -13.12 -5.31 -9.56
C ASP A 200 -14.22 -5.42 -8.49
N THR A 201 -14.89 -6.57 -8.43
CA THR A 201 -15.89 -6.82 -7.37
C THR A 201 -15.21 -6.97 -6.01
N SER A 202 -14.05 -7.62 -5.91
CA SER A 202 -13.31 -7.71 -4.65
C SER A 202 -12.80 -6.35 -4.21
N PHE A 203 -12.39 -5.50 -5.15
CA PHE A 203 -11.99 -4.12 -4.88
C PHE A 203 -13.15 -3.28 -4.32
N LEU A 204 -14.32 -3.31 -4.96
CA LEU A 204 -15.50 -2.60 -4.48
C LEU A 204 -15.97 -3.12 -3.12
N ALA A 205 -15.99 -4.45 -2.95
CA ALA A 205 -16.29 -5.07 -1.66
C ALA A 205 -15.32 -4.63 -0.57
N ALA A 206 -14.03 -4.47 -0.89
CA ALA A 206 -13.02 -4.02 0.07
C ALA A 206 -13.32 -2.61 0.57
N HIS A 207 -13.87 -1.72 -0.25
CA HIS A 207 -14.23 -0.35 0.16
C HIS A 207 -15.42 -0.32 1.12
N LEU A 208 -16.34 -1.27 1.01
CA LEU A 208 -17.53 -1.38 1.86
C LEU A 208 -17.33 -2.31 3.08
N ALA A 209 -16.21 -3.01 3.15
CA ALA A 209 -15.95 -4.03 4.16
C ALA A 209 -15.79 -3.47 5.59
N ARG A 210 -16.18 -4.29 6.58
CA ARG A 210 -16.04 -4.03 8.02
C ARG A 210 -15.77 -5.33 8.82
N PRO A 211 -14.52 -5.78 9.00
CA PRO A 211 -13.32 -5.45 8.23
C PRO A 211 -13.15 -6.34 6.99
N VAL A 212 -13.85 -7.48 6.90
CA VAL A 212 -13.83 -8.39 5.74
C VAL A 212 -15.24 -8.53 5.18
N LEU A 213 -15.39 -8.47 3.87
CA LEU A 213 -16.66 -8.71 3.17
C LEU A 213 -16.43 -9.70 2.03
N GLN A 214 -17.19 -10.79 1.99
CA GLN A 214 -17.17 -11.74 0.89
C GLN A 214 -18.45 -11.62 0.06
N ILE A 215 -18.27 -11.58 -1.25
CA ILE A 215 -19.34 -11.49 -2.25
C ILE A 215 -19.34 -12.75 -3.09
N ASP A 216 -20.38 -13.57 -2.89
CA ASP A 216 -20.57 -14.82 -3.65
C ASP A 216 -21.33 -14.56 -4.96
N GLU A 217 -22.30 -13.62 -4.94
CA GLU A 217 -23.14 -13.25 -6.07
C GLU A 217 -22.90 -11.78 -6.50
N PRO A 218 -21.94 -11.52 -7.43
CA PRO A 218 -21.59 -10.16 -7.84
C PRO A 218 -22.77 -9.35 -8.38
N LYS A 219 -23.71 -9.99 -9.08
CA LYS A 219 -24.85 -9.28 -9.68
C LYS A 219 -25.77 -8.67 -8.64
N GLU A 220 -26.09 -9.41 -7.59
CA GLU A 220 -26.94 -8.93 -6.50
C GLU A 220 -26.24 -7.84 -5.69
N PHE A 221 -24.94 -7.98 -5.48
CA PHE A 221 -24.14 -6.98 -4.79
C PHE A 221 -24.01 -5.67 -5.58
N LEU A 222 -23.80 -5.73 -6.89
CA LEU A 222 -23.59 -4.57 -7.74
C LEU A 222 -24.90 -3.86 -8.11
N ALA A 223 -26.01 -4.57 -8.24
CA ALA A 223 -27.31 -4.02 -8.66
C ALA A 223 -27.80 -2.80 -7.85
N PRO A 224 -27.68 -2.74 -6.51
CA PRO A 224 -28.11 -1.58 -5.72
C PRO A 224 -27.06 -0.46 -5.62
N LEU A 225 -25.82 -0.66 -6.11
CA LEU A 225 -24.77 0.33 -5.94
C LEU A 225 -24.94 1.50 -6.92
N PRO A 226 -24.83 2.75 -6.44
CA PRO A 226 -24.84 3.92 -7.33
C PRO A 226 -23.69 3.84 -8.33
N THR A 227 -23.89 4.36 -9.55
CA THR A 227 -22.86 4.36 -10.60
C THR A 227 -21.60 5.12 -10.20
N GLU A 228 -21.72 6.09 -9.28
CA GLU A 228 -20.62 6.84 -8.69
C GLU A 228 -19.65 5.93 -7.92
N THR A 229 -20.10 4.76 -7.47
CA THR A 229 -19.26 3.74 -6.83
C THR A 229 -18.15 3.24 -7.77
N LEU A 230 -18.36 3.29 -9.09
CA LEU A 230 -17.33 2.95 -10.07
C LEU A 230 -16.20 3.99 -10.11
N ALA A 231 -16.42 5.23 -9.65
CA ALA A 231 -15.38 6.24 -9.58
C ALA A 231 -14.40 6.00 -8.41
N ILE A 232 -14.69 5.02 -7.56
CA ILE A 232 -13.80 4.54 -6.50
C ILE A 232 -12.78 3.53 -7.08
N ALA A 233 -13.16 2.82 -8.16
CA ALA A 233 -12.37 1.78 -8.83
C ALA A 233 -11.36 2.34 -9.84
#